data_AF-A0A0C6FD09-F1
#
_entry.id   AF-A0A0C6FD09-F1
#
_cell.length_a   1.000
_cell.length_b   1.000
_cell.length_c   1.000
_cell.angle_alpha   90.00
_cell.angle_beta   90.00
_cell.angle_gamma   90.00
#
_symmetry.space_group_name_H-M   'P 1'
#
loop_
_entity.id
_entity.type
_entity.pdbx_description
1 polymer ?
#
loop_
_entity_poly.entity_id
_entity_poly.type
_entity_poly.pdbx_seq_one_letter_code
_entity_poly.pdbx_strand_id
1 'polypeptide(L)' 'MLMAFVGRLAQSWRDLVAEFMDPYRPELHYMRGPGPRWRERHPEG' A
#
# COMPACT_ATOMS: atom_id res chain seq x y z
N MET A 1 -16.54 31.41 8.17
CA MET A 1 -15.12 31.04 8.50
C MET A 1 -15.03 29.75 9.32
N LEU A 2 -15.79 29.61 10.42
CA LEU A 2 -15.81 28.40 11.25
C LEU A 2 -16.17 27.12 10.48
N MET A 3 -17.22 27.15 9.65
CA MET A 3 -17.63 25.98 8.86
C MET A 3 -16.57 25.55 7.83
N ALA A 4 -15.83 26.50 7.25
CA ALA A 4 -14.72 26.21 6.35
C ALA A 4 -13.52 25.60 7.09
N PHE A 5 -13.29 26.00 8.35
CA PHE A 5 -12.28 25.40 9.20
C PHE A 5 -12.64 23.96 9.61
N VAL A 6 -13.90 23.73 10.02
CA VAL A 6 -14.42 22.37 10.29
C VAL A 6 -14.33 21.50 9.05
N GLY A 7 -14.67 22.02 7.87
CA GLY A 7 -14.53 21.29 6.61
C GLY A 7 -13.10 20.87 6.30
N ARG A 8 -12.11 21.73 6.58
CA ARG A 8 -10.69 21.39 6.42
C ARG A 8 -10.25 20.31 7.41
N LEU A 9 -10.65 20.41 8.67
CA LEU A 9 -10.34 19.38 9.68
C LEU A 9 -10.96 18.04 9.33
N ALA A 10 -12.21 18.03 8.85
CA ALA A 10 -12.89 16.81 8.42
C ALA A 10 -12.22 16.19 7.19
N GLN A 11 -11.72 17.00 6.25
CA GLN A 11 -10.97 16.49 5.10
C GLN A 11 -9.64 15.86 5.55
N SER A 12 -8.84 16.57 6.34
CA SER A 12 -7.58 16.04 6.88
C SER A 12 -7.79 14.77 7.69
N TRP A 13 -8.88 14.68 8.47
CA TRP A 13 -9.23 13.48 9.22
C TRP A 13 -9.53 12.29 8.30
N ARG A 14 -10.29 12.50 7.21
CA ARG A 14 -10.58 11.44 6.23
C ARG A 14 -9.31 10.95 5.55
N ASP A 15 -8.41 11.85 5.16
CA ASP A 15 -7.18 11.49 4.47
C ASP A 15 -6.25 10.68 5.40
N LEU A 16 -6.11 11.10 6.67
CA LEU A 16 -5.35 10.37 7.68
C LEU A 16 -5.91 8.96 7.93
N VAL A 17 -7.23 8.83 8.05
CA VAL A 17 -7.87 7.52 8.24
C VAL A 17 -7.68 6.64 7.02
N ALA A 18 -7.75 7.19 5.81
CA ALA A 18 -7.55 6.43 4.57
C ALA A 18 -6.12 5.89 4.45
N GLU A 19 -5.12 6.69 4.80
CA GLU A 19 -3.71 6.27 4.79
C GLU A 19 -3.43 5.23 5.87
N PHE A 20 -3.94 5.44 7.08
CA PHE A 20 -3.67 4.53 8.20
C PHE A 20 -4.41 3.19 8.07
N MET A 21 -5.60 3.20 7.45
CA MET A 21 -6.42 2.01 7.22
C MET A 21 -6.21 1.40 5.83
N ASP A 22 -5.20 1.86 5.06
CA ASP A 22 -4.87 1.22 3.80
C ASP A 22 -4.46 -0.24 4.07
N PRO A 23 -5.14 -1.23 3.47
CA PRO A 23 -4.81 -2.62 3.67
C PRO A 23 -3.36 -2.88 3.24
N TYR A 24 -2.54 -3.42 4.14
CA TYR A 24 -1.20 -3.84 3.79
C TYR A 24 -1.25 -4.84 2.63
N ARG A 25 -0.73 -4.44 1.47
CA ARG A 25 -0.63 -5.27 0.25
C ARG A 25 0.80 -5.77 0.10
N PRO A 26 1.15 -6.90 0.72
CA PRO A 26 2.49 -7.46 0.60
C PRO A 26 2.84 -7.77 -0.87
N GLU A 27 1.87 -7.96 -1.76
CA GLU A 27 2.03 -8.18 -3.22
C GLU A 27 2.79 -7.05 -3.92
N LEU A 28 2.69 -5.81 -3.43
CA LEU A 28 3.48 -4.69 -3.93
C LEU A 28 4.94 -4.74 -3.47
N HIS A 29 5.21 -5.46 -2.39
CA HIS A 29 6.52 -5.59 -1.75
C HIS A 29 7.11 -6.99 -1.91
N TYR A 30 6.41 -7.91 -2.58
CA TYR A 30 6.91 -9.22 -2.96
C TYR A 30 7.92 -9.08 -4.09
N MET A 31 9.09 -8.56 -3.75
CA MET A 31 10.33 -8.64 -4.54
C MET A 31 10.95 -10.04 -4.42
N ARG A 32 10.12 -11.09 -4.36
CA ARG A 32 10.63 -12.46 -4.37
C ARG A 32 10.75 -12.86 -5.83
N GLY A 33 11.92 -12.55 -6.39
CA GLY A 33 12.35 -13.12 -7.66
C GLY A 33 12.29 -14.65 -7.62
N PRO A 34 12.48 -15.31 -8.76
CA PRO A 34 12.30 -16.74 -8.87
C PRO A 34 13.06 -17.51 -7.79
N GLY A 35 12.31 -18.25 -6.97
CA GLY A 35 12.87 -19.05 -5.89
C GLY A 35 13.72 -20.21 -6.40
N PRO A 36 14.48 -20.90 -5.53
CA PRO A 36 15.36 -22.02 -5.93
C PRO A 36 14.63 -23.08 -6.76
N ARG A 37 13.42 -23.48 -6.31
CA ARG A 37 12.55 -24.43 -7.03
C ARG A 37 12.06 -23.95 -8.40
N TRP A 38 12.05 -22.64 -8.64
CA TRP A 38 11.73 -22.07 -9.95
C TRP A 38 12.96 -22.17 -10.87
N ARG A 39 14.16 -21.84 -10.36
CA ARG A 39 15.42 -21.92 -11.14
C ARG A 39 15.78 -23.36 -11.51
N GLU A 40 15.49 -24.33 -10.63
CA GLU A 40 15.63 -25.76 -10.91
C GLU A 40 14.77 -26.21 -12.11
N ARG A 41 13.62 -25.55 -12.35
CA ARG A 41 12.69 -25.86 -13.45
C ARG A 41 12.95 -25.04 -14.71
N HIS A 42 13.72 -23.97 -14.59
CA HIS A 42 14.07 -23.05 -15.66
C HIS A 42 15.58 -22.82 -15.66
N PRO A 43 16.37 -23.84 -16.03
CA PRO A 43 17.84 -23.74 -16.00
C PRO A 43 18.39 -22.78 -17.08
N GLU A 44 17.62 -22.47 -18.11
CA GLU A 44 17.98 -21.61 -19.26
C GLU A 44 17.48 -20.16 -19.16
N GLY A 45 17.25 -19.64 -17.94
CA GLY A 45 16.88 -18.22 -17.74
C GLY A 45 17.87 -17.24 -18.36
#